data_AF-A0AAE3ABE5-F1
#
_entry.id   AF-A0AAE3ABE5-F1
#
_cell.length_a   1.000
_cell.length_b   1.000
_cell.length_c   1.000
_cell.angle_alpha   90.00
_cell.angle_beta   90.00
_cell.angle_gamma   90.00
#
_symmetry.space_group_name_H-M   'P 1'
#
loop_
_entity.id
_entity.type
_entity.pdbx_description
1 polymer ?
#
loop_
_entity_poly.entity_id
_entity_poly.type
_entity_poly.pdbx_seq_one_letter_code
_entity_poly.pdbx_strand_id
1 'polypeptide(L)'
;MAKKLYEEASVLAIANAIRAKNGSTATYKVAQMADAVLAIAPLQPDVEEYPQMSTTVAAYLTAAEAAYTDANGGSVSVLDSYTGASGIKDAPLGKALTMQGGTRYQQDETTGIGGKLNNILGGETVIYNAVPGHVLRYIVKGSGGDVIDSGRVKPTGTVRMMKFIGYVKNCRDLGGWACDGGTVRYGRMYRCAAPGAAESADANIAQNANIRYHFDLRDNASLESSPFGSEVYYKRYPLSAYYSDLVDLTKSHYAEMAALLRAVFDVVIHGNGVIYHCSLGRDRTGTLSFILLALLGVSRKHVDMDYELSGFSSLSDAGTPQKRTSANYTGLANYFASFGKSSLRDNVVKWALKAGLTIDELNAYRSAAINGTPAALNASDYVTQYTLTQHLTDCTSNAAGTEISEGAALSVTITPNAGKKLGSISVTMGGTDITVTAVSGSTVHIASVTGNVVITAVATAAYTNQIPISTDAGGAVFNGVGYQQGYRLNSTGEPSSQASTYITGFIPVHSGDTVRFEGMNLKEGSAAINEQRIAFYDANKAVIAAPYWKDTGTNTMSGGYLASLTVPAYSGKTVAFARFGCYWIDSHSIITVNEEIG
;
A
#
# COMPACT_ATOMS: atom_id res chain seq x y z
N MET A 1 30.34 12.84 65.72
CA MET A 1 30.14 13.30 64.33
C MET A 1 31.22 12.66 63.48
N ALA A 2 30.85 11.84 62.49
CA ALA A 2 31.82 11.29 61.54
C ALA A 2 32.53 12.48 60.85
N LYS A 3 33.86 12.56 60.95
CA LYS A 3 34.63 13.54 60.19
C LYS A 3 34.28 13.35 58.71
N LYS A 4 33.85 14.43 58.03
CA LYS A 4 33.76 14.41 56.57
C LYS A 4 35.14 13.97 56.05
N LEU A 5 35.16 12.97 55.18
CA LEU A 5 36.39 12.42 54.58
C LEU A 5 37.14 13.44 53.70
N TYR A 6 36.51 14.57 53.38
CA TYR A 6 37.02 15.60 52.49
C TYR A 6 36.47 16.97 52.88
N GLU A 7 37.32 18.00 52.76
CA GLU A 7 36.97 19.41 53.01
C GLU A 7 36.54 20.09 51.71
N GLU A 8 35.63 21.07 51.81
CA GLU A 8 35.10 21.81 50.65
C GLU A 8 36.22 22.52 49.87
N ALA A 9 37.21 23.05 50.57
CA ALA A 9 38.39 23.66 49.96
C ALA A 9 39.20 22.66 49.13
N SER A 10 39.31 21.40 49.57
CA SER A 10 40.01 20.33 48.82
C SER A 10 39.26 19.97 47.54
N VAL A 11 37.93 19.88 47.61
CA VAL A 11 37.06 19.61 46.45
C VAL A 11 37.14 20.76 45.44
N LEU A 12 37.15 22.02 45.91
CA LEU A 12 37.29 23.19 45.06
C LEU A 12 38.67 23.27 44.38
N ALA A 13 39.74 22.90 45.09
CA ALA A 13 41.09 22.84 44.54
C ALA A 13 41.21 21.82 43.41
N ILE A 14 40.60 20.63 43.56
CA ILE A 14 40.54 19.61 42.50
C ILE A 14 39.77 20.15 41.29
N ALA A 15 38.61 20.76 41.50
CA ALA A 15 37.82 21.35 40.42
C ALA A 15 38.57 22.45 39.66
N ASN A 16 39.33 23.30 40.37
CA ASN A 16 40.18 24.33 39.78
C ASN A 16 41.32 23.72 38.95
N ALA A 17 41.96 22.66 39.46
CA ALA A 17 43.02 21.96 38.74
C ALA A 17 42.49 21.32 37.44
N ILE A 18 41.28 20.74 37.47
CA ILE A 18 40.59 20.21 36.28
C ILE A 18 40.37 21.32 35.24
N ARG A 19 39.77 22.44 35.65
CA ARG A 19 39.52 23.60 34.78
C ARG A 19 40.80 24.15 34.16
N ALA A 20 41.87 24.28 34.96
CA ALA A 20 43.16 24.75 34.49
C ALA A 20 43.77 23.83 33.43
N LYS A 21 43.50 22.52 33.52
CA LYS A 21 44.04 21.51 32.62
C LYS A 21 43.22 21.29 31.35
N ASN A 22 41.90 21.47 31.38
CA ASN A 22 41.04 21.33 30.19
C ASN A 22 40.59 22.68 29.57
N GLY A 23 41.00 23.81 30.14
CA GLY A 23 40.64 25.15 29.65
C GLY A 23 39.15 25.51 29.83
N SER A 24 38.40 24.74 30.63
CA SER A 24 36.97 24.94 30.86
C SER A 24 36.69 25.88 32.04
N THR A 25 35.53 26.55 32.02
CA THR A 25 34.96 27.28 33.17
C THR A 25 33.86 26.49 33.87
N ALA A 26 33.59 25.24 33.46
CA ALA A 26 32.52 24.43 34.00
C ALA A 26 32.66 24.18 35.51
N THR A 27 31.53 24.22 36.21
CA THR A 27 31.42 23.77 37.60
C THR A 27 31.11 22.28 37.62
N TYR A 28 31.78 21.54 38.52
CA TYR A 28 31.64 20.09 38.63
C TYR A 28 31.00 19.75 39.97
N LYS A 29 29.91 18.96 39.95
CA LYS A 29 29.51 18.19 41.12
C LYS A 29 30.61 17.17 41.44
N VAL A 30 30.77 16.78 42.71
CA VAL A 30 31.78 15.77 43.11
C VAL A 30 31.67 14.50 42.25
N ALA A 31 30.45 14.04 41.97
CA ALA A 31 30.20 12.87 41.13
C ALA A 31 30.64 13.03 39.66
N GLN A 32 30.83 14.25 39.16
CA GLN A 32 31.26 14.56 37.79
C GLN A 32 32.77 14.78 37.67
N MET A 33 33.48 14.93 38.81
CA MET A 33 34.90 15.28 38.79
C MET A 33 35.77 14.17 38.21
N ALA A 34 35.41 12.90 38.43
CA ALA A 34 36.14 11.77 37.85
C ALA A 34 36.10 11.80 36.32
N ASP A 35 34.91 11.97 35.73
CA ASP A 35 34.74 12.07 34.28
C ASP A 35 35.45 13.32 33.72
N ALA A 36 35.38 14.44 34.45
CA ALA A 36 36.04 15.67 34.05
C ALA A 36 37.58 15.58 34.09
N VAL A 37 38.15 14.84 35.04
CA VAL A 37 39.59 14.53 35.08
C VAL A 37 39.95 13.66 33.87
N LEU A 38 39.18 12.60 33.62
CA LEU A 38 39.43 11.71 32.49
C LEU A 38 39.36 12.45 31.15
N ALA A 39 38.53 13.50 31.03
CA ALA A 39 38.40 14.31 29.82
C ALA A 39 39.57 15.27 29.51
N ILE A 40 40.53 15.45 30.43
CA ILE A 40 41.71 16.32 30.23
C ILE A 40 42.73 15.67 29.27
N ALA A 41 43.21 16.39 28.25
CA ALA A 41 44.39 15.95 27.49
C ALA A 41 45.69 16.24 28.29
N PRO A 42 46.70 15.35 28.33
CA PRO A 42 46.87 14.12 27.53
C PRO A 42 46.36 12.84 28.21
N LEU A 43 45.53 12.93 29.26
CA LEU A 43 44.87 11.75 29.85
C LEU A 43 43.86 11.10 28.89
N GLN A 44 43.51 11.81 27.82
CA GLN A 44 42.86 11.30 26.64
C GLN A 44 43.92 10.89 25.61
N PRO A 45 44.10 9.57 25.35
CA PRO A 45 44.93 9.12 24.25
C PRO A 45 44.47 9.76 22.93
N ASP A 46 45.41 10.07 22.05
CA ASP A 46 45.10 10.54 20.70
C ASP A 46 44.26 9.50 19.95
N VAL A 47 43.42 9.98 19.03
CA VAL A 47 42.59 9.09 18.21
C VAL A 47 43.42 8.61 17.03
N GLU A 48 43.73 7.31 17.00
CA GLU A 48 44.40 6.70 15.86
C GLU A 48 43.39 6.27 14.80
N GLU A 49 43.41 6.93 13.64
CA GLU A 49 42.59 6.55 12.50
C GLU A 49 43.19 5.37 11.72
N TYR A 50 42.34 4.48 11.19
CA TYR A 50 42.78 3.35 10.37
C TYR A 50 41.71 2.90 9.36
N PRO A 51 42.06 2.41 8.17
CA PRO A 51 41.09 1.83 7.25
C PRO A 51 40.63 0.47 7.77
N GLN A 52 39.32 0.24 7.89
CA GLN A 52 38.80 -1.07 8.32
C GLN A 52 38.54 -2.02 7.16
N MET A 53 38.36 -1.53 5.94
CA MET A 53 38.12 -2.38 4.78
C MET A 53 39.44 -2.91 4.26
N SER A 54 39.48 -4.16 3.80
CA SER A 54 40.64 -4.69 3.08
C SER A 54 40.94 -3.82 1.85
N THR A 55 42.22 -3.69 1.51
CA THR A 55 42.67 -2.91 0.35
C THR A 55 42.02 -3.40 -0.94
N THR A 56 41.84 -4.72 -1.08
CA THR A 56 41.14 -5.33 -2.22
C THR A 56 39.68 -4.91 -2.31
N VAL A 57 38.94 -4.92 -1.19
CA VAL A 57 37.53 -4.53 -1.19
C VAL A 57 37.39 -3.02 -1.39
N ALA A 58 38.25 -2.21 -0.79
CA ALA A 58 38.26 -0.77 -1.03
C ALA A 58 38.51 -0.44 -2.51
N ALA A 59 39.43 -1.16 -3.17
CA ALA A 59 39.69 -1.02 -4.60
C ALA A 59 38.49 -1.46 -5.46
N TYR A 60 37.84 -2.58 -5.10
CA TYR A 60 36.60 -3.02 -5.75
C TYR A 60 35.49 -1.98 -5.64
N LEU A 61 35.21 -1.46 -4.44
CA LEU A 61 34.15 -0.48 -4.23
C LEU A 61 34.43 0.81 -5.02
N THR A 62 35.69 1.24 -5.09
CA THR A 62 36.09 2.40 -5.90
C THR A 62 35.82 2.16 -7.39
N ALA A 63 36.20 0.99 -7.91
CA ALA A 63 35.97 0.64 -9.31
C ALA A 63 34.48 0.44 -9.63
N ALA A 64 33.74 -0.18 -8.71
CA ALA A 64 32.30 -0.37 -8.82
C ALA A 64 31.58 0.98 -8.80
N GLU A 65 31.93 1.89 -7.90
CA GLU A 65 31.33 3.24 -7.85
C GLU A 65 31.50 4.01 -9.15
N ALA A 66 32.65 3.84 -9.83
CA ALA A 66 32.94 4.45 -11.11
C ALA A 66 32.22 3.78 -12.30
N ALA A 67 32.07 2.45 -12.27
CA ALA A 67 31.55 1.67 -13.40
C ALA A 67 30.03 1.40 -13.33
N TYR A 68 29.46 1.36 -12.12
CA TYR A 68 28.09 0.88 -11.91
C TYR A 68 27.09 2.03 -11.97
N THR A 69 25.99 1.77 -12.68
CA THR A 69 24.78 2.58 -12.66
C THR A 69 23.60 1.73 -12.23
N ASP A 70 22.49 2.39 -11.91
CA ASP A 70 21.25 1.69 -11.56
C ASP A 70 20.68 0.87 -12.72
N ALA A 71 21.03 1.22 -13.96
CA ALA A 71 20.52 0.58 -15.18
C ALA A 71 21.40 -0.56 -15.72
N ASN A 72 22.68 -0.63 -15.35
CA ASN A 72 23.63 -1.55 -15.98
C ASN A 72 23.91 -2.85 -15.21
N GLY A 73 23.13 -3.16 -14.17
CA GLY A 73 23.39 -4.33 -13.32
C GLY A 73 23.31 -5.68 -14.02
N GLY A 74 22.54 -5.78 -15.12
CA GLY A 74 22.45 -7.01 -15.92
C GLY A 74 23.64 -7.23 -16.87
N SER A 75 24.53 -6.26 -17.06
CA SER A 75 25.57 -6.29 -18.11
C SER A 75 26.98 -5.95 -17.63
N VAL A 76 27.13 -5.19 -16.54
CA VAL A 76 28.43 -4.73 -16.05
C VAL A 76 28.71 -5.25 -14.64
N SER A 77 29.84 -5.95 -14.48
CA SER A 77 30.44 -6.27 -13.19
C SER A 77 31.96 -6.12 -13.28
N VAL A 78 32.57 -5.51 -12.27
CA VAL A 78 34.04 -5.41 -12.13
C VAL A 78 34.60 -6.46 -11.17
N LEU A 79 33.75 -7.32 -10.60
CA LEU A 79 34.08 -8.18 -9.47
C LEU A 79 35.26 -9.14 -9.76
N ASP A 80 35.32 -9.71 -10.97
CA ASP A 80 36.34 -10.71 -11.34
C ASP A 80 37.78 -10.21 -11.15
N SER A 81 38.02 -8.92 -11.39
CA SER A 81 39.33 -8.29 -11.25
C SER A 81 39.82 -8.26 -9.80
N TYR A 82 38.94 -8.50 -8.82
CA TYR A 82 39.23 -8.34 -7.40
C TYR A 82 39.07 -9.62 -6.58
N THR A 83 38.35 -10.63 -7.11
CA THR A 83 38.10 -11.88 -6.37
C THR A 83 39.18 -12.95 -6.58
N GLY A 84 40.02 -12.85 -7.61
CA GLY A 84 41.01 -13.88 -7.96
C GLY A 84 42.27 -13.99 -7.08
N ALA A 85 42.53 -13.05 -6.18
CA ALA A 85 43.70 -13.09 -5.28
C ALA A 85 43.59 -14.23 -4.23
N SER A 86 44.70 -14.73 -3.68
CA SER A 86 44.65 -15.66 -2.53
C SER A 86 44.46 -14.89 -1.20
N GLY A 87 43.91 -15.54 -0.17
CA GLY A 87 43.78 -14.98 1.19
C GLY A 87 42.36 -14.63 1.64
N ILE A 88 42.23 -14.22 2.91
CA ILE A 88 40.95 -13.81 3.53
C ILE A 88 40.62 -12.38 3.10
N LYS A 89 39.49 -12.19 2.41
CA LYS A 89 39.07 -10.88 1.87
C LYS A 89 37.74 -10.40 2.45
N ASP A 90 37.03 -11.24 3.18
CA ASP A 90 35.74 -10.99 3.82
C ASP A 90 35.86 -10.66 5.32
N ALA A 91 37.03 -10.18 5.76
CA ALA A 91 37.28 -9.74 7.12
C ALA A 91 37.82 -8.30 7.15
N PRO A 92 37.52 -7.51 8.20
CA PRO A 92 38.06 -6.17 8.35
C PRO A 92 39.58 -6.18 8.59
N LEU A 93 40.26 -5.15 8.08
CA LEU A 93 41.57 -4.75 8.60
C LEU A 93 41.37 -4.20 10.01
N GLY A 94 42.14 -4.73 10.96
CA GLY A 94 42.14 -4.24 12.32
C GLY A 94 43.29 -3.28 12.58
N LYS A 95 43.20 -2.55 13.68
CA LYS A 95 44.31 -1.71 14.16
C LYS A 95 45.15 -2.50 15.15
N ALA A 96 46.37 -2.85 14.75
CA ALA A 96 47.36 -3.42 15.65
C ALA A 96 47.88 -2.34 16.61
N LEU A 97 47.93 -2.69 17.90
CA LEU A 97 48.36 -1.83 18.99
C LEU A 97 49.15 -2.67 19.99
N THR A 98 50.17 -2.09 20.61
CA THR A 98 50.86 -2.76 21.73
C THR A 98 50.12 -2.43 23.02
N MET A 99 49.55 -3.43 23.68
CA MET A 99 48.76 -3.28 24.91
C MET A 99 49.40 -4.00 26.10
N GLN A 100 49.15 -3.54 27.32
CA GLN A 100 49.49 -4.30 28.54
C GLN A 100 48.56 -5.50 28.74
N GLY A 101 49.04 -6.52 29.46
CA GLY A 101 48.26 -7.73 29.75
C GLY A 101 47.19 -7.50 30.83
N GLY A 102 45.97 -7.96 30.58
CA GLY A 102 44.82 -7.79 31.48
C GLY A 102 43.47 -8.07 30.82
N THR A 103 42.39 -7.59 31.43
CA THR A 103 41.03 -7.70 30.86
C THR A 103 40.71 -6.46 30.05
N ARG A 104 40.47 -6.64 28.75
CA ARG A 104 40.14 -5.57 27.80
C ARG A 104 38.64 -5.25 27.81
N TYR A 105 38.32 -3.97 27.86
CA TYR A 105 36.99 -3.40 27.67
C TYR A 105 37.01 -2.41 26.52
N GLN A 106 35.88 -2.24 25.84
CA GLN A 106 35.74 -1.29 24.73
C GLN A 106 34.40 -0.56 24.83
N GLN A 107 34.35 0.67 24.35
CA GLN A 107 33.14 1.47 24.27
C GLN A 107 33.18 2.37 23.04
N ASP A 108 32.11 2.35 22.26
CA ASP A 108 31.86 3.31 21.20
C ASP A 108 31.40 4.63 21.83
N GLU A 109 32.18 5.70 21.65
CA GLU A 109 31.92 6.98 22.32
C GLU A 109 30.68 7.70 21.77
N THR A 110 30.26 7.39 20.54
CA THR A 110 29.08 7.98 19.91
C THR A 110 27.79 7.39 20.49
N THR A 111 27.76 6.08 20.67
CA THR A 111 26.56 5.34 21.10
C THR A 111 26.54 5.03 22.60
N GLY A 112 27.70 5.09 23.26
CA GLY A 112 27.90 4.65 24.64
C GLY A 112 27.87 3.12 24.80
N ILE A 113 27.64 2.36 23.73
CA ILE A 113 27.56 0.90 23.75
C ILE A 113 28.98 0.34 23.90
N GLY A 114 29.14 -0.61 24.82
CA GLY A 114 30.43 -1.18 25.13
C GLY A 114 30.38 -2.15 26.30
N GLY A 115 31.51 -2.77 26.58
CA GLY A 115 31.61 -3.77 27.63
C GLY A 115 32.94 -4.50 27.63
N LYS A 116 32.99 -5.57 28.42
CA LYS A 116 34.10 -6.51 28.45
C LYS A 116 34.23 -7.17 27.09
N LEU A 117 35.46 -7.33 26.59
CA LEU A 117 35.72 -8.06 25.34
C LEU A 117 36.40 -9.40 25.60
N ASN A 118 37.64 -9.38 26.10
CA ASN A 118 38.44 -10.58 26.32
C ASN A 118 39.64 -10.29 27.24
N ASN A 119 40.29 -11.34 27.74
CA ASN A 119 41.59 -11.22 28.38
C ASN A 119 42.70 -11.23 27.32
N ILE A 120 43.76 -10.45 27.54
CA ILE A 120 44.93 -10.36 26.67
C ILE A 120 46.21 -10.56 27.49
N LEU A 121 47.22 -11.21 26.90
CA LEU A 121 48.49 -11.53 27.58
C LEU A 121 49.50 -10.36 27.56
N GLY A 122 49.15 -9.27 26.88
CA GLY A 122 50.05 -8.15 26.61
C GLY A 122 50.86 -8.34 25.32
N GLY A 123 51.38 -7.25 24.78
CA GLY A 123 52.04 -7.22 23.47
C GLY A 123 51.10 -6.76 22.34
N GLU A 124 51.43 -7.12 21.10
CA GLU A 124 50.63 -6.72 19.94
C GLU A 124 49.22 -7.37 20.00
N THR A 125 48.21 -6.52 19.99
CA THR A 125 46.80 -6.88 20.01
C THR A 125 46.08 -6.07 18.95
N VAL A 126 45.11 -6.69 18.28
CA VAL A 126 44.35 -6.03 17.22
C VAL A 126 42.94 -5.64 17.69
N ILE A 127 42.52 -4.43 17.34
CA ILE A 127 41.13 -3.96 17.49
C ILE A 127 40.41 -4.13 16.14
N TYR A 128 39.23 -4.75 16.20
CA TYR A 128 38.32 -4.95 15.08
C TYR A 128 36.93 -4.41 15.40
N ASN A 129 36.05 -4.38 14.39
CA ASN A 129 34.61 -4.20 14.52
C ASN A 129 34.15 -2.86 15.10
N ALA A 130 34.98 -1.83 15.15
CA ALA A 130 34.52 -0.48 15.45
C ALA A 130 33.62 0.04 14.31
N VAL A 131 32.69 0.95 14.63
CA VAL A 131 31.80 1.56 13.61
C VAL A 131 32.60 2.59 12.79
N PRO A 132 32.61 2.53 11.44
CA PRO A 132 33.24 3.55 10.62
C PRO A 132 32.84 4.97 11.02
N GLY A 133 33.83 5.84 11.21
CA GLY A 133 33.63 7.23 11.62
C GLY A 133 33.42 7.44 13.12
N HIS A 134 33.17 6.40 13.91
CA HIS A 134 33.02 6.50 15.37
C HIS A 134 34.36 6.33 16.07
N VAL A 135 34.54 7.02 17.20
CA VAL A 135 35.67 6.78 18.09
C VAL A 135 35.34 5.60 19.01
N LEU A 136 36.17 4.56 18.96
CA LEU A 136 36.15 3.46 19.90
C LEU A 136 37.26 3.68 20.94
N ARG A 137 36.86 3.80 22.20
CA ARG A 137 37.78 3.76 23.35
C ARG A 137 37.99 2.33 23.78
N TYR A 138 39.22 1.97 24.13
CA TYR A 138 39.50 0.77 24.90
C TYR A 138 40.22 1.09 26.21
N ILE A 139 40.01 0.22 27.19
CA ILE A 139 40.79 0.20 28.44
C ILE A 139 41.20 -1.24 28.73
N VAL A 140 42.32 -1.42 29.42
CA VAL A 140 42.75 -2.70 29.98
C VAL A 140 42.77 -2.57 31.49
N LYS A 141 42.12 -3.50 32.17
CA LYS A 141 42.13 -3.59 33.63
C LYS A 141 43.08 -4.69 34.09
N GLY A 142 43.93 -4.38 35.06
CA GLY A 142 44.78 -5.36 35.74
C GLY A 142 43.98 -6.26 36.68
N SER A 143 44.64 -7.23 37.31
CA SER A 143 44.02 -8.16 38.26
C SER A 143 43.38 -7.46 39.48
N GLY A 144 43.92 -6.31 39.88
CA GLY A 144 43.37 -5.45 40.94
C GLY A 144 42.15 -4.62 40.53
N GLY A 145 41.76 -4.64 39.25
CA GLY A 145 40.64 -3.85 38.73
C GLY A 145 41.00 -2.44 38.24
N ASP A 146 42.22 -1.97 38.52
CA ASP A 146 42.74 -0.69 38.05
C ASP A 146 42.91 -0.66 36.53
N VAL A 147 42.66 0.51 35.92
CA VAL A 147 42.98 0.74 34.51
C VAL A 147 44.49 0.89 34.38
N ILE A 148 45.12 -0.06 33.70
CA ILE A 148 46.57 -0.11 33.50
C ILE A 148 46.99 0.32 32.09
N ASP A 149 46.05 0.36 31.15
CA ASP A 149 46.27 0.78 29.78
C ASP A 149 44.97 1.30 29.14
N SER A 150 45.09 2.17 28.14
CA SER A 150 43.95 2.73 27.42
C SER A 150 44.35 3.35 26.08
N GLY A 151 43.41 3.40 25.14
CA GLY A 151 43.62 4.08 23.87
C GLY A 151 42.32 4.36 23.12
N ARG A 152 42.42 5.10 22.02
CA ARG A 152 41.28 5.49 21.19
C ARG A 152 41.61 5.26 19.72
N VAL A 153 40.70 4.61 19.00
CA VAL A 153 40.85 4.35 17.56
C VAL A 153 39.59 4.76 16.83
N LYS A 154 39.72 5.14 15.55
CA LYS A 154 38.58 5.49 14.71
C LYS A 154 38.72 4.86 13.33
N PRO A 155 37.95 3.82 13.01
CA PRO A 155 38.00 3.22 11.68
C PRO A 155 37.43 4.18 10.63
N THR A 156 37.98 4.13 9.42
CA THR A 156 37.47 4.85 8.24
C THR A 156 36.83 3.87 7.23
N GLY A 157 36.19 4.43 6.20
CA GLY A 157 35.46 3.67 5.17
C GLY A 157 33.95 3.66 5.37
N THR A 158 33.24 2.96 4.46
CA THR A 158 31.77 2.92 4.43
C THR A 158 31.22 1.55 4.80
N VAL A 159 31.88 0.46 4.40
CA VAL A 159 31.41 -0.89 4.72
C VAL A 159 32.06 -1.36 6.01
N ARG A 160 31.23 -1.77 6.97
CA ARG A 160 31.67 -2.36 8.24
C ARG A 160 31.65 -3.89 8.16
N MET A 161 32.78 -4.47 7.79
CA MET A 161 32.99 -5.91 7.88
C MET A 161 33.18 -6.33 9.34
N MET A 162 32.73 -7.54 9.67
CA MET A 162 32.75 -8.05 11.03
C MET A 162 33.67 -9.27 11.14
N LYS A 163 34.53 -9.28 12.15
CA LYS A 163 35.41 -10.39 12.51
C LYS A 163 34.98 -10.98 13.84
N PHE A 164 34.64 -12.26 13.85
CA PHE A 164 34.47 -13.06 15.07
C PHE A 164 35.70 -13.94 15.28
N ILE A 165 36.04 -14.31 16.53
CA ILE A 165 37.16 -15.22 16.80
C ILE A 165 36.85 -16.62 16.25
N GLY A 166 35.61 -17.08 16.45
CA GLY A 166 35.06 -18.30 15.85
C GLY A 166 34.75 -18.18 14.35
N TYR A 167 35.68 -17.57 13.61
CA TYR A 167 35.70 -17.31 12.17
C TYR A 167 34.35 -17.41 11.44
N VAL A 168 33.51 -16.38 11.64
CA VAL A 168 32.26 -16.22 10.88
C VAL A 168 32.56 -15.55 9.55
N LYS A 169 32.30 -16.26 8.45
CA LYS A 169 32.56 -15.79 7.08
C LYS A 169 31.44 -14.91 6.53
N ASN A 170 31.76 -14.13 5.49
CA ASN A 170 30.84 -13.27 4.77
C ASN A 170 30.04 -12.33 5.68
N CYS A 171 30.63 -11.90 6.80
CA CYS A 171 29.93 -11.21 7.88
C CYS A 171 30.11 -9.69 7.79
N ARG A 172 29.02 -8.93 7.73
CA ARG A 172 29.04 -7.45 7.70
C ARG A 172 27.76 -6.82 8.23
N ASP A 173 27.90 -5.59 8.71
CA ASP A 173 26.80 -4.66 8.96
C ASP A 173 26.25 -4.14 7.62
N LEU A 174 24.94 -3.95 7.51
CA LEU A 174 24.31 -3.30 6.35
C LEU A 174 24.33 -1.77 6.43
N GLY A 175 24.76 -1.19 7.55
CA GLY A 175 24.88 0.25 7.71
C GLY A 175 25.90 0.90 6.77
N GLY A 176 25.79 2.22 6.62
CA GLY A 176 26.76 3.06 5.92
C GLY A 176 26.38 3.45 4.50
N TRP A 177 25.51 2.69 3.84
CA TRP A 177 25.06 3.03 2.49
C TRP A 177 24.22 4.32 2.50
N ALA A 178 24.43 5.18 1.49
CA ALA A 178 23.56 6.32 1.26
C ALA A 178 22.15 5.85 0.89
N CYS A 179 21.13 6.51 1.44
CA CYS A 179 19.73 6.15 1.26
C CYS A 179 18.85 7.41 1.35
N ASP A 180 17.52 7.24 1.37
CA ASP A 180 16.61 8.38 1.46
C ASP A 180 16.87 9.23 2.70
N GLY A 181 17.17 10.52 2.52
CA GLY A 181 17.31 11.48 3.62
C GLY A 181 18.46 11.22 4.59
N GLY A 182 19.40 10.32 4.28
CA GLY A 182 20.52 10.00 5.16
C GLY A 182 21.34 8.78 4.74
N THR A 183 21.75 8.00 5.73
CA THR A 183 22.50 6.73 5.54
C THR A 183 21.83 5.61 6.31
N VAL A 184 22.00 4.37 5.86
CA VAL A 184 21.57 3.19 6.63
C VAL A 184 22.31 3.18 7.96
N ARG A 185 21.58 3.10 9.07
CA ARG A 185 22.11 3.14 10.43
C ARG A 185 22.89 1.85 10.72
N TYR A 186 24.16 1.97 11.09
CA TYR A 186 24.95 0.86 11.65
C TYR A 186 24.33 0.32 12.94
N GLY A 187 24.63 -0.93 13.32
CA GLY A 187 24.13 -1.46 14.60
C GLY A 187 22.72 -2.04 14.55
N ARG A 188 22.14 -2.19 13.36
CA ARG A 188 20.75 -2.59 13.15
C ARG A 188 20.58 -3.91 12.42
N MET A 189 21.32 -4.12 11.33
CA MET A 189 21.14 -5.29 10.48
C MET A 189 22.50 -5.83 10.07
N TYR A 190 22.68 -7.14 10.25
CA TYR A 190 23.90 -7.86 9.95
C TYR A 190 23.57 -9.09 9.11
N ARG A 191 24.43 -9.36 8.13
CA ARG A 191 24.35 -10.57 7.31
C ARG A 191 25.63 -11.39 7.45
N CYS A 192 25.51 -12.72 7.45
CA CYS A 192 26.67 -13.62 7.44
C CYS A 192 26.38 -14.97 6.76
N ALA A 193 27.43 -15.77 6.57
CA ALA A 193 27.30 -17.21 6.30
C ALA A 193 26.90 -17.97 7.58
N ALA A 194 26.57 -19.27 7.45
CA ALA A 194 26.24 -20.08 8.62
C ALA A 194 27.41 -20.08 9.63
N PRO A 195 27.17 -19.66 10.89
CA PRO A 195 28.20 -19.77 11.93
C PRO A 195 28.47 -21.25 12.25
N GLY A 196 29.72 -21.59 12.53
CA GLY A 196 30.10 -22.95 12.92
C GLY A 196 29.51 -23.37 14.26
N ALA A 197 29.21 -24.67 14.43
CA ALA A 197 28.63 -25.21 15.68
C ALA A 197 29.65 -25.39 16.82
N ALA A 198 30.95 -25.55 16.50
CA ALA A 198 32.02 -25.82 17.46
C ALA A 198 32.81 -24.55 17.86
N GLU A 199 32.58 -23.45 17.16
CA GLU A 199 33.26 -22.18 17.38
C GLU A 199 32.24 -21.23 18.02
N SER A 200 32.35 -20.98 19.33
CA SER A 200 31.53 -19.97 20.00
C SER A 200 31.84 -18.61 19.38
N ALA A 201 30.98 -18.13 18.48
CA ALA A 201 31.06 -16.76 18.00
C ALA A 201 30.92 -15.83 19.22
N ASP A 202 31.90 -14.97 19.46
CA ASP A 202 32.06 -14.36 20.78
C ASP A 202 30.84 -13.55 21.20
N ALA A 203 30.22 -13.96 22.31
CA ALA A 203 29.08 -13.28 22.91
C ALA A 203 29.36 -11.80 23.17
N ASN A 204 30.58 -11.47 23.58
CA ASN A 204 30.99 -10.08 23.83
C ASN A 204 31.07 -9.25 22.53
N ILE A 205 31.45 -9.86 21.40
CA ILE A 205 31.46 -9.16 20.10
C ILE A 205 30.03 -8.87 19.67
N ALA A 206 29.13 -9.87 19.77
CA ALA A 206 27.71 -9.67 19.48
C ALA A 206 27.09 -8.62 20.39
N GLN A 207 27.39 -8.67 21.69
CA GLN A 207 26.91 -7.69 22.68
C GLN A 207 27.33 -6.26 22.31
N ASN A 208 28.63 -6.05 22.07
CA ASN A 208 29.20 -4.75 21.72
C ASN A 208 28.77 -4.25 20.33
N ALA A 209 28.41 -5.15 19.41
CA ALA A 209 27.85 -4.80 18.10
C ALA A 209 26.33 -4.59 18.13
N ASN A 210 25.70 -4.59 19.31
CA ASN A 210 24.24 -4.51 19.46
C ASN A 210 23.46 -5.68 18.82
N ILE A 211 24.11 -6.81 18.54
CA ILE A 211 23.43 -8.00 18.03
C ILE A 211 22.69 -8.65 19.20
N ARG A 212 21.36 -8.68 19.11
CA ARG A 212 20.44 -9.25 20.13
C ARG A 212 19.55 -10.34 19.55
N TYR A 213 19.41 -10.39 18.23
CA TYR A 213 18.58 -11.37 17.52
C TYR A 213 19.41 -12.07 16.44
N HIS A 214 19.18 -13.36 16.29
CA HIS A 214 19.83 -14.22 15.31
C HIS A 214 18.76 -15.02 14.54
N PHE A 215 18.61 -14.73 13.24
CA PHE A 215 17.65 -15.39 12.37
C PHE A 215 18.33 -16.37 11.39
N ASP A 216 18.01 -17.66 11.52
CA ASP A 216 18.49 -18.72 10.63
C ASP A 216 17.47 -18.97 9.52
N LEU A 217 17.88 -18.68 8.28
CA LEU A 217 17.02 -18.75 7.10
C LEU A 217 16.99 -20.15 6.46
N ARG A 218 17.69 -21.12 7.03
CA ARG A 218 17.81 -22.47 6.48
C ARG A 218 16.63 -23.35 6.89
N ASP A 219 16.12 -24.06 5.89
CA ASP A 219 15.17 -25.15 5.97
C ASP A 219 15.75 -26.42 6.63
N ASN A 220 17.06 -26.65 6.50
CA ASN A 220 17.76 -27.84 7.01
C ASN A 220 18.68 -27.60 8.23
N ALA A 221 18.40 -26.59 9.05
CA ALA A 221 19.26 -26.26 10.19
C ALA A 221 19.16 -27.25 11.37
N SER A 222 20.29 -27.39 12.08
CA SER A 222 20.47 -28.20 13.29
C SER A 222 20.87 -27.38 14.53
N LEU A 223 20.84 -26.04 14.45
CA LEU A 223 21.13 -25.18 15.59
C LEU A 223 19.89 -25.06 16.47
N GLU A 224 20.06 -25.32 17.76
CA GLU A 224 19.02 -25.15 18.78
C GLU A 224 19.13 -23.81 19.53
N SER A 225 20.30 -23.18 19.47
CA SER A 225 20.60 -21.90 20.13
C SER A 225 21.57 -21.04 19.30
N SER A 226 21.64 -19.75 19.62
CA SER A 226 22.57 -18.84 18.94
C SER A 226 24.02 -19.14 19.34
N PRO A 227 24.95 -19.32 18.38
CA PRO A 227 26.37 -19.40 18.68
C PRO A 227 26.97 -18.04 19.06
N PHE A 228 26.22 -16.95 18.89
CA PHE A 228 26.60 -15.58 19.26
C PHE A 228 26.37 -15.25 20.75
N GLY A 229 26.15 -16.27 21.59
CA GLY A 229 25.91 -16.11 23.03
C GLY A 229 24.46 -16.35 23.46
N SER A 230 24.28 -16.70 24.73
CA SER A 230 22.97 -17.03 25.31
C SER A 230 22.02 -15.84 25.44
N GLU A 231 22.54 -14.61 25.40
CA GLU A 231 21.72 -13.38 25.39
C GLU A 231 21.20 -13.01 23.99
N VAL A 232 21.61 -13.75 22.95
CA VAL A 232 21.15 -13.52 21.58
C VAL A 232 19.96 -14.44 21.29
N TYR A 233 18.78 -13.85 21.12
CA TYR A 233 17.57 -14.57 20.80
C TYR A 233 17.69 -15.25 19.42
N TYR A 234 17.62 -16.58 19.42
CA TYR A 234 17.68 -17.38 18.21
C TYR A 234 16.28 -17.72 17.71
N LYS A 235 16.05 -17.56 16.41
CA LYS A 235 14.83 -18.07 15.78
C LYS A 235 15.07 -18.50 14.34
N ARG A 236 14.44 -19.60 13.95
CA ARG A 236 14.42 -20.07 12.57
C ARG A 236 13.30 -19.38 11.79
N TYR A 237 13.64 -18.91 10.59
CA TYR A 237 12.71 -18.41 9.58
C TYR A 237 13.03 -19.13 8.26
N PRO A 238 12.68 -20.42 8.14
CA PRO A 238 13.11 -21.23 7.02
C PRO A 238 12.53 -20.66 5.72
N LEU A 239 13.43 -20.34 4.78
CA LEU A 239 13.06 -19.96 3.42
C LEU A 239 13.32 -21.15 2.50
N SER A 240 12.25 -21.62 1.85
CA SER A 240 12.24 -22.86 1.07
C SER A 240 12.56 -22.66 -0.42
N ALA A 241 12.74 -21.42 -0.85
CA ALA A 241 13.06 -21.04 -2.22
C ALA A 241 14.28 -20.09 -2.30
N TYR A 242 14.58 -19.59 -3.51
CA TYR A 242 15.72 -18.72 -3.79
C TYR A 242 15.34 -17.57 -4.74
N TYR A 243 15.98 -16.40 -4.58
CA TYR A 243 15.88 -15.26 -5.50
C TYR A 243 14.43 -14.86 -5.82
N SER A 244 14.07 -14.74 -7.10
CA SER A 244 12.74 -14.34 -7.56
C SER A 244 11.63 -15.24 -7.00
N ASP A 245 11.90 -16.52 -6.78
CA ASP A 245 10.89 -17.45 -6.28
C ASP A 245 10.47 -17.14 -4.85
N LEU A 246 11.32 -16.47 -4.06
CA LEU A 246 10.99 -15.99 -2.70
C LEU A 246 10.09 -14.76 -2.69
N VAL A 247 9.94 -14.08 -3.82
CA VAL A 247 9.22 -12.80 -3.90
C VAL A 247 8.06 -12.84 -4.90
N ASP A 248 8.01 -13.85 -5.76
CA ASP A 248 6.94 -14.05 -6.73
C ASP A 248 5.58 -14.19 -6.03
N LEU A 249 4.75 -13.15 -6.16
CA LEU A 249 3.39 -13.09 -5.62
C LEU A 249 2.45 -14.17 -6.17
N THR A 250 2.82 -14.86 -7.26
CA THR A 250 2.06 -16.00 -7.80
C THR A 250 2.40 -17.32 -7.11
N LYS A 251 3.48 -17.36 -6.32
CA LYS A 251 3.93 -18.52 -5.53
C LYS A 251 3.56 -18.34 -4.06
N SER A 252 3.70 -19.37 -3.24
CA SER A 252 3.41 -19.26 -1.79
C SER A 252 4.57 -18.66 -0.98
N HIS A 253 5.80 -18.67 -1.50
CA HIS A 253 7.00 -18.33 -0.74
C HIS A 253 7.14 -16.83 -0.39
N TYR A 254 6.45 -15.93 -1.10
CA TYR A 254 6.47 -14.50 -0.74
C TYR A 254 5.95 -14.25 0.68
N ALA A 255 5.04 -15.10 1.17
CA ALA A 255 4.51 -15.00 2.52
C ALA A 255 5.59 -15.32 3.58
N GLU A 256 6.50 -16.25 3.29
CA GLU A 256 7.67 -16.54 4.14
C GLU A 256 8.57 -15.30 4.25
N MET A 257 8.84 -14.64 3.12
CA MET A 257 9.65 -13.42 3.07
C MET A 257 8.95 -12.25 3.79
N ALA A 258 7.63 -12.05 3.58
CA ALA A 258 6.86 -11.01 4.25
C ALA A 258 6.87 -11.19 5.78
N ALA A 259 6.72 -12.42 6.27
CA ALA A 259 6.80 -12.72 7.70
C ALA A 259 8.19 -12.46 8.29
N LEU A 260 9.25 -12.80 7.55
CA LEU A 260 10.64 -12.52 7.92
C LEU A 260 10.95 -11.01 7.95
N LEU A 261 10.46 -10.25 6.97
CA LEU A 261 10.61 -8.79 6.94
C LEU A 261 9.99 -8.14 8.18
N ARG A 262 8.76 -8.54 8.56
CA ARG A 262 8.13 -8.05 9.80
C ARG A 262 8.95 -8.34 11.04
N ALA A 263 9.53 -9.55 11.13
CA ALA A 263 10.41 -9.90 12.23
C ALA A 263 11.67 -9.03 12.29
N VAL A 264 12.27 -8.72 11.14
CA VAL A 264 13.42 -7.80 11.06
C VAL A 264 13.00 -6.37 11.44
N PHE A 265 11.86 -5.90 10.93
CA PHE A 265 11.34 -4.56 11.24
C PHE A 265 11.11 -4.38 12.73
N ASP A 266 10.45 -5.35 13.37
CA ASP A 266 10.20 -5.33 14.81
C ASP A 266 11.50 -5.18 15.62
N VAL A 267 12.52 -5.96 15.31
CA VAL A 267 13.83 -5.86 15.98
C VAL A 267 14.46 -4.47 15.79
N VAL A 268 14.44 -3.95 14.56
CA VAL A 268 15.06 -2.67 14.22
C VAL A 268 14.32 -1.49 14.85
N ILE A 269 12.98 -1.51 14.84
CA ILE A 269 12.12 -0.49 15.45
C ILE A 269 12.36 -0.39 16.95
N HIS A 270 12.59 -1.51 17.63
CA HIS A 270 12.95 -1.54 19.06
C HIS A 270 14.42 -1.20 19.34
N GLY A 271 15.19 -0.75 18.34
CA GLY A 271 16.56 -0.31 18.51
C GLY A 271 17.57 -1.43 18.74
N ASN A 272 17.21 -2.67 18.43
CA ASN A 272 18.08 -3.84 18.53
C ASN A 272 18.74 -4.16 17.18
N GLY A 273 19.85 -4.90 17.22
CA GLY A 273 20.52 -5.44 16.05
C GLY A 273 20.11 -6.89 15.77
N VAL A 274 19.81 -7.20 14.51
CA VAL A 274 19.57 -8.57 14.03
C VAL A 274 20.71 -9.03 13.13
N ILE A 275 21.23 -10.24 13.38
CA ILE A 275 22.08 -10.97 12.44
C ILE A 275 21.29 -12.09 11.79
N TYR A 276 21.40 -12.24 10.48
CA TYR A 276 20.72 -13.31 9.76
C TYR A 276 21.62 -13.99 8.74
N HIS A 277 21.37 -15.28 8.52
CA HIS A 277 22.20 -16.10 7.64
C HIS A 277 21.42 -17.19 6.92
N CYS A 278 21.99 -17.66 5.82
CA CYS A 278 21.68 -18.95 5.21
C CYS A 278 22.93 -19.82 5.28
N SER A 279 23.17 -20.73 4.34
CA SER A 279 24.41 -21.53 4.34
C SER A 279 25.65 -20.68 4.03
N LEU A 280 25.64 -19.93 2.92
CA LEU A 280 26.80 -19.14 2.46
C LEU A 280 26.63 -17.62 2.69
N GLY A 281 25.48 -17.19 3.19
CA GLY A 281 25.19 -15.76 3.39
C GLY A 281 24.98 -14.97 2.10
N ARG A 282 24.64 -15.65 1.00
CA ARG A 282 24.66 -15.11 -0.37
C ARG A 282 23.28 -14.99 -1.00
N ASP A 283 22.56 -16.10 -1.16
CA ASP A 283 21.35 -16.15 -1.99
C ASP A 283 20.09 -15.70 -1.21
N ARG A 284 19.62 -16.51 -0.24
CA ARG A 284 18.49 -16.18 0.65
C ARG A 284 18.77 -14.92 1.48
N THR A 285 19.94 -14.89 2.12
CA THR A 285 20.45 -13.72 2.86
C THR A 285 20.57 -12.49 1.97
N GLY A 286 21.06 -12.64 0.74
CA GLY A 286 21.18 -11.51 -0.20
C GLY A 286 19.84 -11.03 -0.72
N THR A 287 18.86 -11.92 -0.90
CA THR A 287 17.49 -11.55 -1.28
C THR A 287 16.85 -10.71 -0.16
N LEU A 288 16.99 -11.13 1.10
CA LEU A 288 16.52 -10.34 2.25
C LEU A 288 17.26 -8.98 2.31
N SER A 289 18.59 -8.96 2.23
CA SER A 289 19.38 -7.71 2.22
C SER A 289 19.00 -6.77 1.08
N PHE A 290 18.73 -7.31 -0.11
CA PHE A 290 18.28 -6.53 -1.27
C PHE A 290 17.00 -5.76 -0.95
N ILE A 291 15.99 -6.46 -0.41
CA ILE A 291 14.70 -5.87 -0.07
C ILE A 291 14.86 -4.84 1.05
N LEU A 292 15.59 -5.20 2.11
CA LEU A 292 15.81 -4.32 3.25
C LEU A 292 16.49 -3.00 2.84
N LEU A 293 17.54 -3.05 2.02
CA LEU A 293 18.25 -1.86 1.54
C LEU A 293 17.39 -1.06 0.54
N ALA A 294 16.70 -1.74 -0.38
CA ALA A 294 15.82 -1.09 -1.34
C ALA A 294 14.70 -0.30 -0.68
N LEU A 295 14.06 -0.85 0.37
CA LEU A 295 13.01 -0.16 1.13
C LEU A 295 13.51 1.12 1.83
N LEU A 296 14.80 1.21 2.14
CA LEU A 296 15.43 2.42 2.70
C LEU A 296 15.77 3.46 1.63
N GLY A 297 15.63 3.13 0.34
CA GLY A 297 16.01 4.02 -0.75
C GLY A 297 17.49 3.96 -1.13
N VAL A 298 18.19 2.87 -0.78
CA VAL A 298 19.55 2.65 -1.29
C VAL A 298 19.50 2.44 -2.81
N SER A 299 20.38 3.13 -3.54
CA SER A 299 20.44 3.06 -5.01
C SER A 299 20.68 1.63 -5.50
N ARG A 300 20.20 1.31 -6.71
CA ARG A 300 20.34 -0.06 -7.24
C ARG A 300 21.81 -0.47 -7.37
N LYS A 301 22.70 0.43 -7.79
CA LYS A 301 24.14 0.16 -7.85
C LYS A 301 24.74 -0.16 -6.48
N HIS A 302 24.31 0.50 -5.41
CA HIS A 302 24.84 0.27 -4.05
C HIS A 302 24.30 -1.03 -3.42
N VAL A 303 23.03 -1.37 -3.69
CA VAL A 303 22.49 -2.70 -3.33
C VAL A 303 23.29 -3.81 -4.01
N ASP A 304 23.61 -3.63 -5.29
CA ASP A 304 24.42 -4.59 -6.06
C ASP A 304 25.86 -4.70 -5.53
N MET A 305 26.47 -3.59 -5.11
CA MET A 305 27.79 -3.62 -4.46
C MET A 305 27.75 -4.41 -3.15
N ASP A 306 26.77 -4.19 -2.27
CA ASP A 306 26.62 -5.00 -1.06
C ASP A 306 26.46 -6.48 -1.39
N TYR A 307 25.67 -6.81 -2.41
CA TYR A 307 25.46 -8.19 -2.82
C TYR A 307 26.77 -8.85 -3.26
N GLU A 308 27.51 -8.19 -4.15
CA GLU A 308 28.78 -8.67 -4.72
C GLU A 308 29.91 -8.76 -3.69
N LEU A 309 29.83 -8.06 -2.55
CA LEU A 309 30.76 -8.27 -1.43
C LEU A 309 30.79 -9.74 -0.95
N SER A 310 29.73 -10.51 -1.22
CA SER A 310 29.69 -11.95 -0.95
C SER A 310 30.73 -12.75 -1.76
N GLY A 311 31.20 -12.22 -2.90
CA GLY A 311 32.24 -12.82 -3.74
C GLY A 311 33.66 -12.73 -3.17
N PHE A 312 33.86 -12.02 -2.07
CA PHE A 312 35.15 -11.96 -1.36
C PHE A 312 35.29 -13.04 -0.29
N SER A 313 34.23 -13.80 -0.01
CA SER A 313 34.31 -14.87 0.98
C SER A 313 35.04 -16.09 0.45
N SER A 314 35.89 -16.73 1.25
CA SER A 314 36.52 -18.00 0.83
C SER A 314 35.52 -19.13 0.57
N LEU A 315 34.26 -18.99 0.99
CA LEU A 315 33.18 -19.91 0.62
C LEU A 315 32.74 -19.75 -0.84
N SER A 316 33.08 -18.64 -1.49
CA SER A 316 32.90 -18.50 -2.93
C SER A 316 33.94 -19.28 -3.71
N ASP A 317 35.08 -19.68 -3.12
CA ASP A 317 36.15 -20.39 -3.85
C ASP A 317 35.74 -21.82 -4.31
N ALA A 318 34.56 -22.29 -3.90
CA ALA A 318 33.93 -23.53 -4.39
C ALA A 318 33.10 -23.36 -5.69
N GLY A 319 33.08 -22.18 -6.33
CA GLY A 319 32.40 -21.91 -7.60
C GLY A 319 32.53 -20.45 -8.08
N THR A 320 31.94 -20.09 -9.23
CA THR A 320 32.01 -18.70 -9.75
C THR A 320 31.39 -17.71 -8.75
N PRO A 321 32.04 -16.57 -8.43
CA PRO A 321 31.45 -15.49 -7.61
C PRO A 321 30.08 -15.05 -8.17
N GLN A 322 29.06 -14.82 -7.34
CA GLN A 322 27.74 -14.38 -7.86
C GLN A 322 27.92 -12.89 -8.08
N LYS A 323 27.83 -12.52 -9.33
CA LYS A 323 27.93 -11.14 -9.76
C LYS A 323 26.54 -10.54 -9.75
N ARG A 324 26.48 -9.22 -9.80
CA ARG A 324 25.24 -8.51 -10.11
C ARG A 324 24.67 -8.90 -11.48
N THR A 325 25.51 -9.41 -12.39
CA THR A 325 25.15 -9.91 -13.71
C THR A 325 24.70 -11.38 -13.73
N SER A 326 24.81 -12.11 -12.61
CA SER A 326 24.36 -13.51 -12.54
C SER A 326 22.86 -13.62 -12.81
N ALA A 327 22.46 -14.58 -13.65
CA ALA A 327 21.07 -14.73 -14.11
C ALA A 327 20.03 -14.75 -12.98
N ASN A 328 20.29 -15.47 -11.88
CA ASN A 328 19.37 -15.53 -10.73
C ASN A 328 19.17 -14.17 -10.06
N TYR A 329 20.25 -13.40 -9.89
CA TYR A 329 20.19 -12.09 -9.24
C TYR A 329 19.60 -11.02 -10.16
N THR A 330 19.96 -11.05 -11.45
CA THR A 330 19.31 -10.23 -12.48
C THR A 330 17.81 -10.56 -12.58
N GLY A 331 17.42 -11.83 -12.45
CA GLY A 331 16.03 -12.27 -12.40
C GLY A 331 15.26 -11.67 -11.22
N LEU A 332 15.84 -11.70 -10.01
CA LEU A 332 15.26 -11.05 -8.82
C LEU A 332 15.04 -9.55 -9.05
N ALA A 333 16.05 -8.87 -9.59
CA ALA A 333 15.97 -7.45 -9.89
C ALA A 333 14.92 -7.12 -10.95
N ASN A 334 14.86 -7.89 -12.03
CA ASN A 334 13.89 -7.72 -13.10
C ASN A 334 12.46 -7.98 -12.60
N TYR A 335 12.28 -8.94 -11.68
CA TYR A 335 11.00 -9.17 -11.04
C TYR A 335 10.50 -7.91 -10.32
N PHE A 336 11.33 -7.27 -9.49
CA PHE A 336 10.95 -6.01 -8.86
C PHE A 336 10.73 -4.89 -9.88
N ALA A 337 11.58 -4.77 -10.90
CA ALA A 337 11.41 -3.75 -11.95
C ALA A 337 10.06 -3.89 -12.70
N SER A 338 9.49 -5.10 -12.78
CA SER A 338 8.19 -5.35 -13.44
C SER A 338 7.00 -4.63 -12.78
N PHE A 339 7.17 -4.11 -11.56
CA PHE A 339 6.13 -3.34 -10.86
C PHE A 339 5.93 -1.92 -11.44
N GLY A 340 6.82 -1.48 -12.34
CA GLY A 340 6.66 -0.34 -13.24
C GLY A 340 6.87 1.04 -12.60
N LYS A 341 7.50 1.11 -11.43
CA LYS A 341 7.89 2.37 -10.79
C LYS A 341 9.28 2.83 -11.24
N SER A 342 9.55 4.11 -11.11
CA SER A 342 10.78 4.76 -11.57
C SER A 342 12.02 4.41 -10.74
N SER A 343 11.83 4.09 -9.45
CA SER A 343 12.93 3.75 -8.55
C SER A 343 12.85 2.31 -8.07
N LEU A 344 13.99 1.72 -7.68
CA LEU A 344 14.03 0.41 -7.05
C LEU A 344 13.18 0.37 -5.78
N ARG A 345 13.32 1.40 -4.93
CA ARG A 345 12.55 1.57 -3.70
C ARG A 345 11.06 1.45 -3.96
N ASP A 346 10.55 2.23 -4.91
CA ASP A 346 9.11 2.31 -5.15
C ASP A 346 8.54 1.01 -5.73
N ASN A 347 9.34 0.30 -6.53
CA ASN A 347 9.00 -1.03 -7.00
C ASN A 347 8.90 -2.04 -5.85
N VAL A 348 9.88 -2.04 -4.94
CA VAL A 348 9.89 -2.94 -3.77
C VAL A 348 8.79 -2.55 -2.77
N VAL A 349 8.47 -1.28 -2.59
CA VAL A 349 7.33 -0.81 -1.77
C VAL A 349 6.02 -1.33 -2.37
N LYS A 350 5.81 -1.16 -3.67
CA LYS A 350 4.59 -1.67 -4.35
C LYS A 350 4.47 -3.18 -4.21
N TRP A 351 5.58 -3.92 -4.32
CA TRP A 351 5.61 -5.34 -4.02
C TRP A 351 5.24 -5.64 -2.56
N ALA A 352 5.84 -4.94 -1.59
CA ALA A 352 5.61 -5.18 -0.16
C ALA A 352 4.14 -4.97 0.23
N LEU A 353 3.50 -3.93 -0.33
CA LEU A 353 2.06 -3.71 -0.15
C LEU A 353 1.21 -4.85 -0.73
N LYS A 354 1.53 -5.32 -1.95
CA LYS A 354 0.85 -6.49 -2.54
C LYS A 354 1.16 -7.80 -1.81
N ALA A 355 2.32 -7.91 -1.15
CA ALA A 355 2.68 -9.01 -0.26
C ALA A 355 2.00 -8.92 1.12
N GLY A 356 1.18 -7.89 1.36
CA GLY A 356 0.36 -7.71 2.55
C GLY A 356 1.01 -6.92 3.68
N LEU A 357 2.16 -6.27 3.48
CA LEU A 357 2.69 -5.29 4.43
C LEU A 357 1.94 -3.96 4.29
N THR A 358 1.89 -3.19 5.37
CA THR A 358 1.24 -1.87 5.42
C THR A 358 2.25 -0.75 5.19
N ILE A 359 1.77 0.41 4.71
CA ILE A 359 2.63 1.58 4.52
C ILE A 359 3.24 2.07 5.85
N ASP A 360 2.52 1.89 6.96
CA ASP A 360 2.96 2.26 8.30
C ASP A 360 4.11 1.37 8.78
N GLU A 361 4.05 0.06 8.56
CA GLU A 361 5.17 -0.86 8.83
C GLU A 361 6.43 -0.43 8.07
N LEU A 362 6.28 -0.06 6.78
CA LEU A 362 7.40 0.39 5.95
C LEU A 362 7.99 1.72 6.43
N ASN A 363 7.14 2.70 6.76
CA ASN A 363 7.58 3.99 7.27
C ASN A 363 8.24 3.88 8.65
N ALA A 364 7.71 3.04 9.55
CA ALA A 364 8.31 2.78 10.86
C ALA A 364 9.70 2.14 10.73
N TYR A 365 9.85 1.14 9.86
CA TYR A 365 11.15 0.55 9.54
C TYR A 365 12.13 1.58 8.98
N ARG A 366 11.71 2.38 7.98
CA ARG A 366 12.54 3.44 7.39
C ARG A 366 13.02 4.43 8.43
N SER A 367 12.13 4.90 9.31
CA SER A 367 12.48 5.84 10.37
C SER A 367 13.49 5.27 11.37
N ALA A 368 13.37 3.99 11.73
CA ALA A 368 14.26 3.33 12.69
C ALA A 368 15.63 2.94 12.10
N ALA A 369 15.65 2.57 10.81
CA ALA A 369 16.83 2.07 10.12
C ALA A 369 17.66 3.17 9.44
N ILE A 370 17.14 4.38 9.26
CA ILE A 370 17.87 5.48 8.62
C ILE A 370 18.46 6.41 9.68
N ASN A 371 19.75 6.71 9.56
CA ASN A 371 20.40 7.77 10.29
C ASN A 371 20.18 9.09 9.54
N GLY A 372 18.98 9.66 9.71
CA GLY A 372 18.46 10.81 8.98
C GLY A 372 16.93 10.87 9.07
N THR A 373 16.31 11.75 8.27
CA THR A 373 14.85 11.91 8.27
C THR A 373 14.32 11.62 6.86
N PRO A 374 13.92 10.37 6.56
CA PRO A 374 13.35 10.03 5.26
C PRO A 374 11.97 10.68 5.09
N ALA A 375 11.62 11.06 3.86
CA ALA A 375 10.24 11.41 3.54
C ALA A 375 9.33 10.19 3.75
N ALA A 376 8.15 10.44 4.33
CA ALA A 376 7.12 9.42 4.52
C ALA A 376 6.56 8.98 3.16
N LEU A 377 6.36 7.67 3.02
CA LEU A 377 5.71 7.07 1.85
C LEU A 377 4.19 7.12 2.03
N ASN A 378 3.42 7.37 0.97
CA ASN A 378 1.96 7.32 1.00
C ASN A 378 1.45 6.10 0.21
N ALA A 379 0.49 5.36 0.77
CA ALA A 379 -0.04 4.17 0.11
C ALA A 379 -0.63 4.49 -1.27
N SER A 380 -1.29 5.64 -1.41
CA SER A 380 -1.89 6.13 -2.66
C SER A 380 -0.88 6.23 -3.82
N ASP A 381 0.41 6.43 -3.52
CA ASP A 381 1.45 6.53 -4.55
C ASP A 381 1.72 5.17 -5.21
N TYR A 382 1.25 4.07 -4.63
CA TYR A 382 1.54 2.70 -5.04
C TYR A 382 0.30 1.89 -5.46
N VAL A 383 -0.90 2.42 -5.21
CA VAL A 383 -2.15 1.78 -5.65
C VAL A 383 -2.43 2.17 -7.09
N THR A 384 -2.76 1.18 -7.93
CA THR A 384 -3.20 1.45 -9.31
C THR A 384 -4.55 2.16 -9.25
N GLN A 385 -4.70 3.29 -9.94
CA GLN A 385 -6.00 3.94 -10.08
C GLN A 385 -6.66 3.48 -11.38
N TYR A 386 -7.93 3.13 -11.29
CA TYR A 386 -8.81 2.84 -12.42
C TYR A 386 -9.78 3.99 -12.63
N THR A 387 -10.15 4.25 -13.88
CA THR A 387 -11.15 5.28 -14.18
C THR A 387 -12.54 4.83 -13.75
N LEU A 388 -13.30 5.73 -13.14
CA LEU A 388 -14.73 5.58 -12.87
C LEU A 388 -15.50 6.51 -13.80
N THR A 389 -16.10 5.96 -14.85
CA THR A 389 -16.87 6.70 -15.85
C THR A 389 -18.36 6.48 -15.63
N GLN A 390 -19.14 7.56 -15.74
CA GLN A 390 -20.59 7.52 -15.55
C GLN A 390 -21.30 8.16 -16.75
N HIS A 391 -22.21 7.42 -17.37
CA HIS A 391 -23.10 7.89 -18.43
C HIS A 391 -24.53 7.87 -17.90
N LEU A 392 -24.95 9.00 -17.33
CA LEU A 392 -26.25 9.15 -16.69
C LEU A 392 -27.18 10.00 -17.55
N THR A 393 -28.36 9.48 -17.86
CA THR A 393 -29.42 10.20 -18.57
C THR A 393 -30.65 10.30 -17.68
N ASP A 394 -31.12 11.51 -17.40
CA ASP A 394 -32.28 11.79 -16.52
C ASP A 394 -32.21 11.16 -15.11
N CYS A 395 -31.00 10.87 -14.63
CA CYS A 395 -30.72 10.36 -13.30
C CYS A 395 -29.41 10.94 -12.77
N THR A 396 -29.18 10.75 -11.47
CA THR A 396 -27.96 11.16 -10.75
C THR A 396 -27.39 9.98 -9.99
N SER A 397 -26.17 10.10 -9.50
CA SER A 397 -25.55 9.11 -8.62
C SER A 397 -24.92 9.77 -7.40
N ASN A 398 -24.66 8.98 -6.36
CA ASN A 398 -23.88 9.41 -5.18
C ASN A 398 -22.37 9.13 -5.31
N ALA A 399 -21.89 8.67 -6.48
CA ALA A 399 -20.49 8.36 -6.68
C ALA A 399 -19.64 9.65 -6.70
N ALA A 400 -18.55 9.67 -5.93
CA ALA A 400 -17.61 10.79 -5.88
C ALA A 400 -16.35 10.49 -6.69
N GLY A 401 -15.83 11.50 -7.39
CA GLY A 401 -14.59 11.41 -8.15
C GLY A 401 -14.72 10.73 -9.51
N THR A 402 -13.61 10.66 -10.22
CA THR A 402 -13.47 10.05 -11.56
C THR A 402 -12.52 8.87 -11.57
N GLU A 403 -12.01 8.48 -10.40
CA GLU A 403 -11.03 7.42 -10.21
C GLU A 403 -11.39 6.58 -8.98
N ILE A 404 -10.99 5.31 -9.03
CA ILE A 404 -11.14 4.37 -7.93
C ILE A 404 -9.92 3.46 -7.88
N SER A 405 -9.46 3.20 -6.67
CA SER A 405 -8.27 2.40 -6.42
C SER A 405 -8.50 0.91 -6.69
N GLU A 406 -7.49 0.24 -7.26
CA GLU A 406 -7.42 -1.22 -7.36
C GLU A 406 -7.68 -1.85 -5.99
N GLY A 407 -8.60 -2.81 -5.93
CA GLY A 407 -9.02 -3.50 -4.70
C GLY A 407 -10.08 -2.77 -3.86
N ALA A 408 -10.38 -1.50 -4.15
CA ALA A 408 -11.40 -0.77 -3.39
C ALA A 408 -12.82 -1.29 -3.72
N ALA A 409 -13.71 -1.28 -2.72
CA ALA A 409 -15.12 -1.53 -2.95
C ALA A 409 -15.81 -0.29 -3.53
N LEU A 410 -16.71 -0.49 -4.49
CA LEU A 410 -17.57 0.54 -5.06
C LEU A 410 -19.02 0.30 -4.64
N SER A 411 -19.68 1.34 -4.14
CA SER A 411 -21.10 1.30 -3.80
C SER A 411 -21.78 2.58 -4.26
N VAL A 412 -22.56 2.49 -5.33
CA VAL A 412 -23.24 3.63 -5.97
C VAL A 412 -24.75 3.42 -5.93
N THR A 413 -25.50 4.45 -5.57
CA THR A 413 -26.95 4.50 -5.73
C THR A 413 -27.26 5.46 -6.87
N ILE A 414 -28.06 4.99 -7.82
CA ILE A 414 -28.58 5.77 -8.94
C ILE A 414 -29.99 6.25 -8.62
N THR A 415 -30.21 7.54 -8.70
CA THR A 415 -31.49 8.18 -8.36
C THR A 415 -32.08 8.81 -9.62
N PRO A 416 -33.27 8.36 -10.09
CA PRO A 416 -33.94 9.03 -11.20
C PRO A 416 -34.31 10.47 -10.80
N ASN A 417 -34.25 11.38 -11.76
CA ASN A 417 -34.68 12.76 -11.54
C ASN A 417 -36.20 12.81 -11.28
N ALA A 418 -36.68 13.93 -10.72
CA ALA A 418 -38.11 14.11 -10.45
C ALA A 418 -38.96 13.87 -11.72
N GLY A 419 -40.05 13.11 -11.59
CA GLY A 419 -40.94 12.75 -12.71
C GLY A 419 -40.37 11.66 -13.65
N LYS A 420 -39.25 11.02 -13.27
CA LYS A 420 -38.64 9.94 -14.04
C LYS A 420 -38.67 8.63 -13.26
N LYS A 421 -38.64 7.51 -13.97
CA LYS A 421 -38.44 6.16 -13.43
C LYS A 421 -37.14 5.61 -13.97
N LEU A 422 -36.41 4.88 -13.15
CA LEU A 422 -35.15 4.29 -13.56
C LEU A 422 -35.39 3.16 -14.56
N GLY A 423 -34.70 3.21 -15.70
CA GLY A 423 -34.69 2.16 -16.73
C GLY A 423 -33.55 1.18 -16.50
N SER A 424 -32.82 0.83 -17.56
CA SER A 424 -31.67 -0.08 -17.47
C SER A 424 -30.45 0.60 -16.85
N ILE A 425 -29.78 -0.11 -15.95
CA ILE A 425 -28.41 0.17 -15.52
C ILE A 425 -27.52 -0.92 -16.11
N SER A 426 -26.41 -0.55 -16.73
CA SER A 426 -25.36 -1.48 -17.13
C SER A 426 -24.02 -1.06 -16.55
N VAL A 427 -23.18 -2.05 -16.24
CA VAL A 427 -21.89 -1.85 -15.59
C VAL A 427 -20.85 -2.73 -16.26
N THR A 428 -19.73 -2.12 -16.67
CA THR A 428 -18.55 -2.87 -17.12
C THR A 428 -17.37 -2.62 -16.20
N MET A 429 -16.52 -3.63 -16.02
CA MET A 429 -15.23 -3.52 -15.31
C MET A 429 -14.12 -4.15 -16.14
N GLY A 430 -13.08 -3.38 -16.45
CA GLY A 430 -12.02 -3.83 -17.35
C GLY A 430 -12.54 -4.20 -18.76
N GLY A 431 -13.64 -3.57 -19.19
CA GLY A 431 -14.32 -3.86 -20.46
C GLY A 431 -15.23 -5.09 -20.47
N THR A 432 -15.31 -5.85 -19.37
CA THR A 432 -16.22 -6.99 -19.24
C THR A 432 -17.55 -6.54 -18.63
N ASP A 433 -18.67 -6.96 -19.18
CA ASP A 433 -20.00 -6.71 -18.60
C ASP A 433 -20.18 -7.50 -17.30
N ILE A 434 -20.41 -6.79 -16.21
CA ILE A 434 -20.64 -7.34 -14.86
C ILE A 434 -22.01 -6.94 -14.31
N THR A 435 -22.91 -6.45 -15.16
CA THR A 435 -24.21 -5.88 -14.78
C THR A 435 -25.00 -6.81 -13.87
N VAL A 436 -25.11 -8.09 -14.23
CA VAL A 436 -25.89 -9.09 -13.47
C VAL A 436 -25.39 -9.25 -12.03
N THR A 437 -24.08 -9.18 -11.82
CA THR A 437 -23.47 -9.36 -10.49
C THR A 437 -23.34 -8.06 -9.72
N ALA A 438 -23.28 -6.93 -10.42
CA ALA A 438 -23.01 -5.63 -9.81
C ALA A 438 -24.28 -4.83 -9.51
N VAL A 439 -25.36 -5.02 -10.27
CA VAL A 439 -26.57 -4.21 -10.17
C VAL A 439 -27.64 -4.92 -9.34
N SER A 440 -28.19 -4.22 -8.35
CA SER A 440 -29.37 -4.66 -7.59
C SER A 440 -30.32 -3.48 -7.41
N GLY A 441 -31.46 -3.52 -8.10
CA GLY A 441 -32.43 -2.41 -8.12
C GLY A 441 -31.80 -1.13 -8.65
N SER A 442 -31.72 -0.10 -7.81
CA SER A 442 -31.09 1.19 -8.13
C SER A 442 -29.62 1.29 -7.70
N THR A 443 -29.03 0.19 -7.21
CA THR A 443 -27.67 0.21 -6.65
C THR A 443 -26.69 -0.57 -7.50
N VAL A 444 -25.45 -0.09 -7.57
CA VAL A 444 -24.28 -0.76 -8.15
C VAL A 444 -23.30 -1.07 -7.01
N HIS A 445 -22.99 -2.34 -6.81
CA HIS A 445 -22.03 -2.80 -5.81
C HIS A 445 -20.93 -3.65 -6.46
N ILE A 446 -19.68 -3.27 -6.24
CA ILE A 446 -18.49 -4.05 -6.64
C ILE A 446 -17.64 -4.21 -5.39
N ALA A 447 -17.42 -5.45 -4.93
CA ALA A 447 -16.69 -5.70 -3.70
C ALA A 447 -15.19 -5.32 -3.79
N SER A 448 -14.59 -5.45 -4.99
CA SER A 448 -13.19 -5.15 -5.26
C SER A 448 -13.00 -4.78 -6.72
N VAL A 449 -12.59 -3.53 -7.00
CA VAL A 449 -12.35 -3.07 -8.36
C VAL A 449 -11.02 -3.60 -8.90
N THR A 450 -11.04 -4.20 -10.09
CA THR A 450 -9.84 -4.76 -10.75
C THR A 450 -9.61 -4.20 -12.16
N GLY A 451 -10.34 -3.15 -12.54
CA GLY A 451 -10.26 -2.54 -13.85
C GLY A 451 -11.09 -1.25 -13.93
N ASN A 452 -10.95 -0.52 -15.03
CA ASN A 452 -11.77 0.66 -15.32
C ASN A 452 -13.26 0.31 -15.24
N VAL A 453 -14.02 1.11 -14.49
CA VAL A 453 -15.45 0.91 -14.27
C VAL A 453 -16.23 1.92 -15.10
N VAL A 454 -17.20 1.43 -15.87
CA VAL A 454 -18.17 2.28 -16.59
C VAL A 454 -19.57 1.93 -16.13
N ILE A 455 -20.29 2.91 -15.60
CA ILE A 455 -21.70 2.82 -15.22
C ILE A 455 -22.54 3.60 -16.23
N THR A 456 -23.49 2.94 -16.87
CA THR A 456 -24.47 3.60 -17.75
C THR A 456 -25.85 3.41 -17.16
N ALA A 457 -26.58 4.50 -16.96
CA ALA A 457 -27.95 4.44 -16.46
C ALA A 457 -28.83 5.45 -17.18
N VAL A 458 -30.03 4.99 -17.57
CA VAL A 458 -31.02 5.81 -18.26
C VAL A 458 -32.32 5.76 -17.47
N ALA A 459 -32.83 6.92 -17.07
CA ALA A 459 -34.19 7.05 -16.57
C ALA A 459 -35.12 7.55 -17.68
N THR A 460 -36.37 7.13 -17.64
CA THR A 460 -37.41 7.50 -18.61
C THR A 460 -38.56 8.20 -17.90
N ALA A 461 -39.50 8.80 -18.65
CA ALA A 461 -40.69 9.40 -18.06
C ALA A 461 -41.44 8.41 -17.15
N ALA A 462 -41.73 8.83 -15.93
CA ALA A 462 -42.68 8.13 -15.07
C ALA A 462 -44.08 8.64 -15.39
N TYR A 463 -45.01 7.74 -15.67
CA TYR A 463 -46.41 8.05 -15.93
C TYR A 463 -47.32 6.99 -15.33
N THR A 464 -48.56 7.39 -15.08
CA THR A 464 -49.65 6.54 -14.61
C THR A 464 -50.61 6.30 -15.77
N ASN A 465 -50.55 5.09 -16.35
CA ASN A 465 -51.51 4.71 -17.38
C ASN A 465 -52.91 4.58 -16.75
N GLN A 466 -53.83 5.42 -17.19
CA GLN A 466 -55.19 5.49 -16.69
C GLN A 466 -56.07 4.33 -17.17
N ILE A 467 -55.73 3.67 -18.29
CA ILE A 467 -56.58 2.60 -18.84
C ILE A 467 -56.77 1.48 -17.82
N PRO A 468 -55.72 0.79 -17.29
CA PRO A 468 -55.88 -0.37 -16.43
C PRO A 468 -56.55 -0.07 -15.08
N ILE A 469 -56.58 1.20 -14.67
CA ILE A 469 -57.18 1.66 -13.41
C ILE A 469 -58.53 2.35 -13.60
N SER A 470 -58.98 2.53 -14.85
CA SER A 470 -60.27 3.17 -15.12
C SER A 470 -61.43 2.30 -14.65
N THR A 471 -62.48 2.94 -14.16
CA THR A 471 -63.50 2.27 -13.33
C THR A 471 -64.85 2.10 -14.01
N ASP A 472 -65.67 1.17 -13.55
CA ASP A 472 -67.10 1.09 -13.87
C ASP A 472 -67.91 2.08 -13.02
N ALA A 473 -69.24 2.03 -13.11
CA ALA A 473 -70.11 2.90 -12.30
C ALA A 473 -69.98 2.65 -10.79
N GLY A 474 -69.66 1.43 -10.37
CA GLY A 474 -69.46 1.04 -8.97
C GLY A 474 -68.05 1.32 -8.42
N GLY A 475 -67.10 1.73 -9.27
CA GLY A 475 -65.72 2.04 -8.86
C GLY A 475 -64.75 0.85 -8.98
N ALA A 476 -65.19 -0.31 -9.45
CA ALA A 476 -64.30 -1.43 -9.75
C ALA A 476 -63.61 -1.22 -11.11
N VAL A 477 -62.48 -1.89 -11.36
CA VAL A 477 -61.79 -1.81 -12.67
C VAL A 477 -62.75 -2.25 -13.77
N PHE A 478 -62.99 -1.39 -14.76
CA PHE A 478 -63.99 -1.62 -15.79
C PHE A 478 -63.65 -2.88 -16.60
N ASN A 479 -64.54 -3.86 -16.61
CA ASN A 479 -64.33 -5.16 -17.30
C ASN A 479 -63.01 -5.87 -16.88
N GLY A 480 -62.51 -5.62 -15.67
CA GLY A 480 -61.30 -6.25 -15.11
C GLY A 480 -59.96 -5.79 -15.69
N VAL A 481 -59.95 -5.13 -16.85
CA VAL A 481 -58.75 -4.61 -17.54
C VAL A 481 -58.79 -3.11 -17.84
N GLY A 482 -59.89 -2.45 -17.48
CA GLY A 482 -60.10 -1.02 -17.67
C GLY A 482 -60.70 -0.62 -19.03
N TYR A 483 -60.96 -1.59 -19.91
CA TYR A 483 -61.59 -1.34 -21.20
C TYR A 483 -62.42 -2.54 -21.64
N GLN A 484 -63.31 -2.32 -22.61
CA GLN A 484 -64.19 -3.35 -23.14
C GLN A 484 -64.29 -3.24 -24.66
N GLN A 485 -64.09 -4.37 -25.35
CA GLN A 485 -64.33 -4.52 -26.79
C GLN A 485 -65.82 -4.74 -27.08
N GLY A 486 -66.25 -4.36 -28.28
CA GLY A 486 -67.57 -4.66 -28.81
C GLY A 486 -68.60 -3.56 -28.53
N TYR A 487 -68.15 -2.42 -28.02
CA TYR A 487 -69.00 -1.29 -27.69
C TYR A 487 -68.36 0.01 -28.17
N ARG A 488 -69.21 0.94 -28.62
CA ARG A 488 -68.88 2.35 -28.83
C ARG A 488 -69.69 3.21 -27.86
N LEU A 489 -69.27 4.45 -27.65
CA LEU A 489 -70.11 5.45 -26.97
C LEU A 489 -71.09 6.05 -27.99
N ASN A 490 -72.37 6.08 -27.67
CA ASN A 490 -73.40 6.73 -28.50
C ASN A 490 -73.48 8.25 -28.21
N SER A 491 -74.43 8.95 -28.84
CA SER A 491 -74.61 10.40 -28.64
C SER A 491 -75.10 10.80 -27.25
N THR A 492 -75.56 9.84 -26.43
CA THR A 492 -75.94 10.05 -25.03
C THR A 492 -74.83 9.65 -24.06
N GLY A 493 -73.64 9.27 -24.54
CA GLY A 493 -72.53 8.80 -23.72
C GLY A 493 -72.68 7.35 -23.24
N GLU A 494 -73.75 6.65 -23.61
CA GLU A 494 -73.96 5.27 -23.18
C GLU A 494 -73.27 4.26 -24.10
N PRO A 495 -72.80 3.11 -23.58
CA PRO A 495 -72.31 2.02 -24.39
C PRO A 495 -73.38 1.50 -25.37
N SER A 496 -73.01 1.34 -26.63
CA SER A 496 -73.85 0.78 -27.69
C SER A 496 -73.06 -0.28 -28.44
N SER A 497 -73.69 -1.43 -28.71
CA SER A 497 -73.03 -2.58 -29.36
C SER A 497 -72.46 -2.20 -30.72
N GLN A 498 -71.16 -2.41 -30.88
CA GLN A 498 -70.41 -2.20 -32.12
C GLN A 498 -69.12 -3.05 -32.06
N ALA A 499 -69.11 -4.17 -32.78
CA ALA A 499 -68.12 -5.25 -32.62
C ALA A 499 -66.65 -4.81 -32.75
N SER A 500 -66.37 -3.86 -33.64
CA SER A 500 -64.99 -3.42 -33.98
C SER A 500 -64.47 -2.26 -33.14
N THR A 501 -65.15 -1.90 -32.04
CA THR A 501 -64.79 -0.72 -31.22
C THR A 501 -64.54 -1.08 -29.76
N TYR A 502 -63.87 -0.17 -29.06
CA TYR A 502 -63.49 -0.28 -27.67
C TYR A 502 -63.90 0.97 -26.91
N ILE A 503 -64.25 0.79 -25.64
CA ILE A 503 -64.45 1.89 -24.69
C ILE A 503 -63.64 1.68 -23.42
N THR A 504 -63.12 2.76 -22.85
CA THR A 504 -62.52 2.74 -21.50
C THR A 504 -63.59 2.72 -20.41
N GLY A 505 -63.18 2.44 -19.17
CA GLY A 505 -63.90 2.85 -17.97
C GLY A 505 -63.88 4.38 -17.78
N PHE A 506 -64.47 4.83 -16.68
CA PHE A 506 -64.41 6.21 -16.21
C PHE A 506 -62.99 6.55 -15.75
N ILE A 507 -62.37 7.51 -16.42
CA ILE A 507 -61.05 8.07 -16.10
C ILE A 507 -61.26 9.44 -15.45
N PRO A 508 -60.74 9.69 -14.23
CA PRO A 508 -60.86 10.98 -13.57
C PRO A 508 -60.16 12.08 -14.38
N VAL A 509 -60.89 13.15 -14.70
CA VAL A 509 -60.37 14.35 -15.39
C VAL A 509 -61.17 15.59 -15.01
N HIS A 510 -60.56 16.76 -15.13
CA HIS A 510 -61.18 18.06 -14.93
C HIS A 510 -61.03 18.94 -16.18
N SER A 511 -61.93 19.91 -16.34
CA SER A 511 -61.81 20.92 -17.40
C SER A 511 -60.43 21.60 -17.34
N GLY A 512 -59.72 21.64 -18.47
CA GLY A 512 -58.36 22.17 -18.58
C GLY A 512 -57.25 21.13 -18.45
N ASP A 513 -57.54 19.92 -17.97
CA ASP A 513 -56.56 18.82 -17.96
C ASP A 513 -56.11 18.50 -19.38
N THR A 514 -54.83 18.14 -19.54
CA THR A 514 -54.30 17.62 -20.80
C THR A 514 -54.26 16.10 -20.72
N VAL A 515 -55.07 15.46 -21.56
CA VAL A 515 -55.07 14.00 -21.70
C VAL A 515 -54.21 13.63 -22.90
N ARG A 516 -53.23 12.75 -22.71
CA ARG A 516 -52.35 12.26 -23.78
C ARG A 516 -52.66 10.80 -24.10
N PHE A 517 -52.45 10.42 -25.35
CA PHE A 517 -52.76 9.10 -25.87
C PHE A 517 -51.55 8.55 -26.63
N GLU A 518 -51.23 7.27 -26.41
CA GLU A 518 -50.32 6.50 -27.25
C GLU A 518 -50.90 5.09 -27.48
N GLY A 519 -50.67 4.52 -28.66
CA GLY A 519 -51.13 3.15 -28.96
C GLY A 519 -52.66 2.99 -29.03
N MET A 520 -53.43 4.08 -29.16
CA MET A 520 -54.88 4.06 -29.37
C MET A 520 -55.26 4.48 -30.79
N ASN A 521 -56.24 3.82 -31.40
CA ASN A 521 -56.69 4.17 -32.76
C ASN A 521 -57.79 5.25 -32.72
N LEU A 522 -57.38 6.50 -32.51
CA LEU A 522 -58.17 7.74 -32.62
C LEU A 522 -57.70 8.54 -33.85
N LYS A 523 -58.03 8.08 -35.05
CA LYS A 523 -57.44 8.54 -36.32
C LYS A 523 -58.34 9.51 -37.10
N GLU A 524 -57.74 10.58 -37.65
CA GLU A 524 -58.41 11.50 -38.57
C GLU A 524 -58.63 10.87 -39.96
N GLY A 525 -59.80 11.11 -40.57
CA GLY A 525 -60.10 10.62 -41.92
C GLY A 525 -60.43 9.12 -42.02
N SER A 526 -60.62 8.40 -40.92
CA SER A 526 -61.19 7.04 -40.98
C SER A 526 -62.65 7.12 -41.46
N ALA A 527 -63.10 6.15 -42.27
CA ALA A 527 -64.48 6.07 -42.78
C ALA A 527 -65.55 5.99 -41.67
N ALA A 528 -65.12 5.94 -40.40
CA ALA A 528 -65.96 5.82 -39.23
C ALA A 528 -65.60 6.84 -38.12
N ILE A 529 -65.22 8.05 -38.52
CA ILE A 529 -65.08 9.21 -37.60
C ILE A 529 -66.36 9.46 -36.77
N ASN A 530 -67.51 9.00 -37.28
CA ASN A 530 -68.82 9.06 -36.61
C ASN A 530 -69.03 7.99 -35.52
N GLU A 531 -68.03 7.17 -35.21
CA GLU A 531 -68.12 6.10 -34.21
C GLU A 531 -67.17 6.29 -33.02
N GLN A 532 -66.27 7.26 -33.09
CA GLN A 532 -65.26 7.54 -32.06
C GLN A 532 -65.67 8.78 -31.25
N ARG A 533 -66.39 8.55 -30.15
CA ARG A 533 -66.82 9.61 -29.23
C ARG A 533 -65.99 9.61 -27.96
N ILE A 534 -65.85 10.79 -27.37
CA ILE A 534 -65.34 10.97 -26.02
C ILE A 534 -66.50 11.53 -25.20
N ALA A 535 -66.86 10.83 -24.13
CA ALA A 535 -67.94 11.26 -23.26
C ALA A 535 -67.37 11.82 -21.96
N PHE A 536 -67.85 13.00 -21.56
CA PHE A 536 -67.52 13.68 -20.32
C PHE A 536 -68.69 13.59 -19.36
N TYR A 537 -68.40 13.36 -18.09
CA TYR A 537 -69.38 13.10 -17.04
C TYR A 537 -69.11 13.96 -15.82
N ASP A 538 -70.17 14.21 -15.05
CA ASP A 538 -70.06 14.85 -13.73
C ASP A 538 -69.63 13.85 -12.65
N ALA A 539 -69.53 14.32 -11.40
CA ALA A 539 -69.10 13.50 -10.26
C ALA A 539 -70.05 12.31 -9.96
N ASN A 540 -71.31 12.39 -10.40
CA ASN A 540 -72.30 11.31 -10.27
C ASN A 540 -72.31 10.37 -11.49
N LYS A 541 -71.34 10.53 -12.41
CA LYS A 541 -71.25 9.80 -13.67
C LYS A 541 -72.45 10.05 -14.59
N ALA A 542 -73.15 11.18 -14.43
CA ALA A 542 -74.16 11.61 -15.39
C ALA A 542 -73.48 12.30 -16.57
N VAL A 543 -73.94 11.99 -17.79
CA VAL A 543 -73.35 12.54 -19.02
C VAL A 543 -73.53 14.06 -19.06
N ILE A 544 -72.43 14.77 -19.32
CA ILE A 544 -72.42 16.21 -19.60
C ILE A 544 -72.48 16.41 -21.11
N ALA A 545 -71.61 15.71 -21.84
CA ALA A 545 -71.52 15.76 -23.29
C ALA A 545 -70.83 14.51 -23.83
N ALA A 546 -71.16 14.12 -25.04
CA ALA A 546 -70.51 13.00 -25.73
C ALA A 546 -70.10 13.38 -27.16
N PRO A 547 -69.27 14.41 -27.38
CA PRO A 547 -68.84 14.83 -28.72
C PRO A 547 -68.03 13.73 -29.45
N TYR A 548 -67.90 13.89 -30.77
CA TYR A 548 -66.82 13.19 -31.48
C TYR A 548 -65.48 13.72 -30.99
N TRP A 549 -64.45 12.87 -30.96
CA TRP A 549 -63.14 13.30 -30.43
C TRP A 549 -62.58 14.53 -31.16
N LYS A 550 -62.85 14.69 -32.46
CA LYS A 550 -62.41 15.87 -33.23
C LYS A 550 -63.09 17.18 -32.82
N ASP A 551 -64.24 17.09 -32.16
CA ASP A 551 -65.08 18.22 -31.77
C ASP A 551 -64.87 18.60 -30.28
N THR A 552 -63.90 17.99 -29.58
CA THR A 552 -63.62 18.26 -28.15
C THR A 552 -62.88 19.57 -27.89
N GLY A 553 -62.51 20.34 -28.93
CA GLY A 553 -61.81 21.61 -28.82
C GLY A 553 -60.34 21.51 -29.26
N THR A 554 -59.41 21.86 -28.38
CA THR A 554 -57.97 21.89 -28.68
C THR A 554 -57.38 20.48 -28.67
N ASN A 555 -57.09 19.98 -29.87
CA ASN A 555 -56.52 18.66 -30.10
C ASN A 555 -55.13 18.80 -30.74
N THR A 556 -54.20 17.93 -30.35
CA THR A 556 -52.89 17.79 -31.01
C THR A 556 -52.83 16.44 -31.70
N MET A 557 -52.40 16.44 -32.96
CA MET A 557 -52.29 15.25 -33.78
C MET A 557 -50.82 14.87 -33.97
N SER A 558 -50.53 13.56 -33.98
CA SER A 558 -49.22 13.02 -34.34
C SER A 558 -49.41 11.80 -35.26
N GLY A 559 -48.76 11.79 -36.42
CA GLY A 559 -48.86 10.69 -37.38
C GLY A 559 -50.28 10.38 -37.89
N GLY A 560 -51.21 11.35 -37.82
CA GLY A 560 -52.64 11.17 -38.15
C GLY A 560 -53.52 10.62 -37.02
N TYR A 561 -52.96 10.41 -35.82
CA TYR A 561 -53.69 9.99 -34.61
C TYR A 561 -53.78 11.13 -33.60
N LEU A 562 -54.83 11.14 -32.79
CA LEU A 562 -54.97 12.05 -31.66
C LEU A 562 -53.88 11.74 -30.63
N ALA A 563 -52.95 12.66 -30.45
CA ALA A 563 -51.84 12.54 -29.51
C ALA A 563 -52.20 13.15 -28.15
N SER A 564 -52.94 14.25 -28.14
CA SER A 564 -53.47 14.84 -26.91
C SER A 564 -54.73 15.67 -27.15
N LEU A 565 -55.51 15.85 -26.09
CA LEU A 565 -56.60 16.81 -26.05
C LEU A 565 -56.62 17.56 -24.71
N THR A 566 -57.09 18.80 -24.75
CA THR A 566 -57.46 19.54 -23.54
C THR A 566 -58.92 19.27 -23.20
N VAL A 567 -59.21 18.86 -21.96
CA VAL A 567 -60.57 18.58 -21.51
C VAL A 567 -61.39 19.88 -21.56
N PRO A 568 -62.50 19.92 -22.32
CA PRO A 568 -63.26 21.14 -22.54
C PRO A 568 -64.02 21.58 -21.28
N ALA A 569 -64.24 22.89 -21.16
CA ALA A 569 -65.15 23.46 -20.19
C ALA A 569 -66.59 23.49 -20.74
N TYR A 570 -67.57 23.12 -19.92
CA TYR A 570 -68.99 23.20 -20.25
C TYR A 570 -69.68 24.20 -19.32
N SER A 571 -70.40 25.18 -19.87
CA SER A 571 -71.03 26.24 -19.09
C SER A 571 -71.98 25.68 -18.02
N GLY A 572 -71.76 26.07 -16.76
CA GLY A 572 -72.57 25.64 -15.62
C GLY A 572 -72.44 24.14 -15.24
N LYS A 573 -71.43 23.42 -15.76
CA LYS A 573 -71.18 22.00 -15.48
C LYS A 573 -69.73 21.76 -15.06
N THR A 574 -69.52 20.80 -14.16
CA THR A 574 -68.18 20.39 -13.70
C THR A 574 -67.86 19.01 -14.24
N VAL A 575 -66.86 18.91 -15.11
CA VAL A 575 -66.34 17.63 -15.59
C VAL A 575 -65.54 16.97 -14.47
N ALA A 576 -65.84 15.70 -14.19
CA ALA A 576 -65.13 14.88 -13.21
C ALA A 576 -64.56 13.58 -13.82
N PHE A 577 -65.18 13.08 -14.89
CA PHE A 577 -64.71 11.86 -15.58
C PHE A 577 -64.82 11.98 -17.10
N ALA A 578 -64.00 11.21 -17.79
CA ALA A 578 -64.11 10.96 -19.22
C ALA A 578 -64.12 9.45 -19.51
N ARG A 579 -64.80 9.07 -20.60
CA ARG A 579 -64.69 7.76 -21.24
C ARG A 579 -64.32 7.96 -22.70
N PHE A 580 -63.42 7.13 -23.19
CA PHE A 580 -62.88 7.23 -24.54
C PHE A 580 -63.35 6.05 -25.38
N GLY A 581 -64.03 6.33 -26.49
CA GLY A 581 -64.43 5.35 -27.49
C GLY A 581 -63.53 5.41 -28.72
N CYS A 582 -62.92 4.29 -29.11
CA CYS A 582 -61.99 4.20 -30.23
C CYS A 582 -62.07 2.85 -30.96
N TYR A 583 -61.24 2.65 -31.99
CA TYR A 583 -61.19 1.41 -32.77
C TYR A 583 -60.23 0.36 -32.22
N TRP A 584 -59.32 0.74 -31.34
CA TRP A 584 -58.30 -0.17 -30.83
C TRP A 584 -57.78 0.28 -29.46
N ILE A 585 -57.82 -0.66 -28.50
CA ILE A 585 -57.13 -0.61 -27.22
C ILE A 585 -56.51 -2.00 -26.99
N ASP A 586 -55.24 -2.04 -26.62
CA ASP A 586 -54.55 -3.25 -26.17
C ASP A 586 -53.64 -2.98 -24.96
N SER A 587 -52.81 -3.95 -24.58
CA SER A 587 -51.91 -3.86 -23.43
C SER A 587 -50.81 -2.79 -23.55
N HIS A 588 -50.58 -2.25 -24.74
CA HIS A 588 -49.61 -1.18 -25.01
C HIS A 588 -50.28 0.19 -25.16
N SER A 589 -51.62 0.27 -25.15
CA SER A 589 -52.33 1.54 -25.20
C SER A 589 -52.15 2.31 -23.89
N ILE A 590 -51.89 3.62 -23.99
CA ILE A 590 -51.61 4.50 -22.86
C ILE A 590 -52.59 5.68 -22.90
N ILE A 591 -53.18 5.97 -21.75
CA ILE A 591 -53.80 7.27 -21.46
C ILE A 591 -53.12 7.84 -20.23
N THR A 592 -52.65 9.08 -20.30
CA THR A 592 -52.19 9.82 -19.12
C THR A 592 -52.98 11.11 -18.95
N VAL A 593 -53.10 11.58 -17.72
CA VAL A 593 -53.75 12.85 -17.38
C VAL A 593 -52.70 13.75 -16.76
N ASN A 594 -52.39 14.87 -17.41
CA ASN A 594 -51.38 15.85 -17.02
C ASN A 594 -49.92 15.34 -16.91
N GLU A 595 -49.67 14.06 -17.20
CA GLU A 595 -48.31 13.48 -17.30
C GLU A 595 -47.91 13.33 -18.77
N GLU A 596 -46.63 13.54 -19.09
CA GLU A 596 -46.09 13.30 -20.43
C GLU A 596 -45.96 11.80 -20.71
N ILE A 597 -46.22 11.41 -21.97
CA ILE A 597 -45.89 10.09 -22.49
C ILE A 597 -44.56 10.26 -23.23
N GLY A 598 -43.58 9.41 -22.89
CA GLY A 598 -42.15 9.62 -23.15
C GLY A 598 -41.75 9.81 -24.61
#